data_AF-A0A9D2SV33-F1
#
_entry.id   AF-A0A9D2SV33-F1
#
_cell.length_a   1.000
_cell.length_b   1.000
_cell.length_c   1.000
_cell.angle_alpha   90.00
_cell.angle_beta   90.00
_cell.angle_gamma   90.00
#
_symmetry.space_group_name_H-M   'P 1'
#
loop_
_entity.id
_entity.type
_entity.pdbx_description
1 polymer ?
#
loop_
_entity_poly.entity_id
_entity_poly.type
_entity_poly.pdbx_seq_one_letter_code
_entity_poly.pdbx_strand_id
1 'polypeptide(L)'
;MRVYIVEPSLYTFLAAHARILDEVAASDEGRWIKRMDIVELYDAACRFFGAPLRCEGNALLLFSAMQEQPFRLQVHEAFLELDGKVHDPFMEWIMRRFRCLIKV
;
A
#
# COMPACT_ATOMS: atom_id res chain seq x y z
N MET A 1 -9.91 -1.73 0.65
CA MET A 1 -9.42 -0.54 1.38
C MET A 1 -8.23 0.02 0.64
N ARG A 2 -8.22 1.31 0.33
CA ARG A 2 -7.10 1.96 -0.38
C ARG A 2 -6.18 2.66 0.60
N VAL A 3 -4.90 2.66 0.30
CA VAL A 3 -3.85 3.31 1.08
C VAL A 3 -2.99 4.16 0.16
N TYR A 4 -2.98 5.45 0.45
CA TYR A 4 -2.16 6.45 -0.22
C TYR A 4 -0.94 6.76 0.63
N ILE A 5 0.23 6.76 0.03
CA ILE A 5 1.46 7.23 0.67
C ILE A 5 1.74 8.61 0.10
N VAL A 6 1.79 9.63 0.97
CA VAL A 6 1.82 11.03 0.55
C VAL A 6 3.06 11.74 1.03
N GLU A 7 3.38 12.85 0.39
CA GLU A 7 4.48 13.72 0.82
C GLU A 7 4.27 14.23 2.24
N PRO A 8 5.29 14.15 3.13
CA PRO A 8 5.13 14.52 4.53
C PRO A 8 4.64 15.94 4.76
N SER A 9 5.07 16.90 3.93
CA SER A 9 4.66 18.30 4.02
C SER A 9 3.18 18.52 3.69
N LEU A 10 2.56 17.59 2.96
CA LEU A 10 1.16 17.68 2.53
C LEU A 10 0.25 16.75 3.34
N TYR A 11 0.80 15.92 4.22
CA TYR A 11 0.05 14.90 4.96
C TYR A 11 -1.17 15.48 5.70
N THR A 12 -0.99 16.53 6.51
CA THR A 12 -2.10 17.12 7.28
C THR A 12 -3.21 17.65 6.38
N PHE A 13 -2.84 18.30 5.26
CA PHE A 13 -3.80 18.83 4.30
C PHE A 13 -4.58 17.71 3.61
N LEU A 14 -3.88 16.72 3.07
CA LEU A 14 -4.48 15.61 2.34
C LEU A 14 -5.30 14.68 3.25
N ALA A 15 -4.87 14.49 4.50
CA ALA A 15 -5.63 13.70 5.47
C ALA A 15 -6.98 14.35 5.79
N ALA A 16 -7.02 15.69 5.91
CA ALA A 16 -8.27 16.44 6.12
C ALA A 16 -9.19 16.41 4.88
N HIS A 17 -8.65 16.14 3.70
CA HIS A 17 -9.36 16.14 2.42
C HIS A 17 -9.32 14.78 1.73
N ALA A 18 -9.29 13.67 2.48
CA ALA A 18 -9.08 12.32 1.92
C ALA A 18 -9.98 11.96 0.72
N ARG A 19 -11.18 12.55 0.64
CA ARG A 19 -12.11 12.42 -0.50
C ARG A 19 -11.56 12.83 -1.87
N ILE A 20 -10.55 13.71 -1.92
CA ILE A 20 -9.97 14.19 -3.19
C ILE A 20 -8.76 13.34 -3.63
N LEU A 21 -8.36 12.33 -2.85
CA LEU A 21 -7.12 11.59 -3.13
C LEU A 21 -7.15 10.84 -4.45
N ASP A 22 -8.30 10.30 -4.86
CA ASP A 22 -8.45 9.65 -6.16
C ASP A 22 -8.22 10.64 -7.32
N GLU A 23 -8.73 11.87 -7.20
CA GLU A 23 -8.57 12.93 -8.20
C GLU A 23 -7.13 13.46 -8.26
N VAL A 24 -6.51 13.62 -7.09
CA VAL A 24 -5.09 13.99 -6.98
C VAL A 24 -4.23 12.87 -7.58
N ALA A 25 -4.49 11.61 -7.26
CA ALA A 25 -3.74 10.47 -7.79
C ALA A 25 -3.79 10.37 -9.32
N ALA A 26 -4.92 10.72 -9.94
CA ALA A 26 -5.08 10.68 -11.39
C ALA A 26 -4.30 11.80 -12.11
N SER A 27 -4.04 12.92 -11.44
CA SER A 27 -3.40 14.12 -12.02
C SER A 27 -1.98 14.36 -11.52
N ASP A 28 -1.57 13.69 -10.45
CA ASP A 28 -0.29 13.88 -9.81
C ASP A 28 0.83 13.10 -10.51
N GLU A 29 1.85 13.82 -10.97
CA GLU A 29 3.05 13.25 -11.56
C GLU A 29 4.04 12.72 -10.49
N GLY A 30 3.54 12.25 -9.35
CA GLY A 30 4.34 11.79 -8.21
C GLY A 30 4.87 12.90 -7.32
N ARG A 31 4.23 14.08 -7.30
CA ARG A 31 4.65 15.24 -6.49
C ARG A 31 3.96 15.27 -5.13
N TRP A 32 2.74 14.75 -5.02
CA TRP A 32 1.92 14.79 -3.81
C TRP A 32 1.76 13.38 -3.24
N ILE A 33 1.62 12.41 -4.13
CA ILE A 33 1.45 11.00 -3.83
C ILE A 33 2.69 10.27 -4.32
N LYS A 34 3.30 9.52 -3.41
CA LYS A 34 4.49 8.76 -3.73
C LYS A 34 4.13 7.63 -4.69
N ARG A 35 4.83 7.56 -5.82
CA ARG A 35 4.70 6.45 -6.76
C ARG A 35 5.30 5.16 -6.20
N MET A 36 4.61 4.05 -6.45
CA MET A 36 4.99 2.73 -5.96
C MET A 36 5.59 1.87 -7.08
N ASP A 37 6.77 1.33 -6.82
CA ASP A 37 7.35 0.27 -7.64
C ASP A 37 7.06 -1.08 -6.97
N ILE A 38 6.39 -1.96 -7.70
CA ILE A 38 6.07 -3.31 -7.23
C ILE A 38 7.32 -4.12 -6.91
N VAL A 39 8.44 -3.92 -7.63
CA VAL A 39 9.69 -4.65 -7.38
C VAL A 39 10.30 -4.22 -6.05
N GLU A 40 10.37 -2.91 -5.79
CA GLU A 40 10.86 -2.39 -4.51
C GLU A 40 9.97 -2.86 -3.34
N LEU A 41 8.64 -2.81 -3.52
CA LEU A 41 7.69 -3.29 -2.51
C LEU A 41 7.81 -4.78 -2.26
N TYR A 42 7.97 -5.59 -3.30
CA TYR A 42 8.17 -7.03 -3.20
C TYR A 42 9.42 -7.36 -2.38
N ASP A 43 10.56 -6.76 -2.72
CA ASP A 43 11.82 -6.99 -2.01
C ASP A 43 11.75 -6.56 -0.54
N ALA A 44 11.14 -5.40 -0.28
CA ALA A 44 10.97 -4.88 1.07
C ALA A 44 9.99 -5.76 1.89
N ALA A 45 8.91 -6.24 1.29
CA ALA A 45 7.96 -7.13 1.94
C ALA A 45 8.60 -8.49 2.24
N CYS A 46 9.36 -9.08 1.30
CA CYS A 46 10.06 -10.36 1.51
C CYS A 46 11.00 -10.29 2.71
N ARG A 47 11.74 -9.19 2.85
CA ARG A 47 12.63 -8.96 4.00
C ARG A 47 11.87 -8.80 5.31
N PHE A 48 10.72 -8.13 5.29
CA PHE A 48 9.92 -7.91 6.49
C PHE A 48 9.26 -9.19 7.01
N PHE A 49 8.65 -9.97 6.12
CA PHE A 49 7.97 -11.22 6.51
C PHE A 49 8.93 -12.40 6.68
N GLY A 50 10.19 -12.27 6.23
CA GLY A 50 11.17 -13.34 6.29
C GLY A 50 10.83 -14.55 5.42
N ALA A 51 9.89 -14.39 4.50
CA ALA A 51 9.41 -15.41 3.59
C ALA A 51 9.20 -14.82 2.20
N PRO A 52 9.48 -15.58 1.12
CA PRO A 52 9.20 -15.14 -0.23
C PRO A 52 7.68 -14.98 -0.41
N LEU A 53 7.26 -13.79 -0.83
CA LEU A 53 5.89 -13.57 -1.30
C LEU A 53 5.74 -14.10 -2.72
N ARG A 54 4.51 -14.24 -3.20
CA ARG A 54 4.24 -14.48 -4.61
C ARG A 54 3.84 -13.18 -5.29
N CYS A 55 4.42 -12.89 -6.45
CA CYS A 55 4.01 -11.79 -7.29
C CYS A 55 3.13 -12.33 -8.44
N GLU A 56 1.92 -11.78 -8.60
CA GLU A 56 0.99 -12.10 -9.68
C GLU A 56 0.54 -10.82 -10.38
N GLY A 57 1.23 -10.47 -11.47
CA GLY A 57 1.03 -9.20 -12.17
C GLY A 57 1.34 -8.03 -11.23
N ASN A 58 0.32 -7.24 -10.92
CA ASN A 58 0.43 -6.10 -10.01
C ASN A 58 0.03 -6.43 -8.56
N ALA A 59 -0.08 -7.71 -8.19
CA ALA A 59 -0.47 -8.13 -6.85
C ALA A 59 0.67 -8.84 -6.12
N LEU A 60 0.85 -8.53 -4.85
CA LEU A 60 1.68 -9.28 -3.91
C LEU A 60 0.78 -10.16 -3.04
N LEU A 61 1.12 -11.45 -2.95
CA LEU A 61 0.36 -12.44 -2.20
C LEU A 61 1.20 -12.98 -1.05
N LEU A 62 0.65 -12.90 0.17
CA LEU A 62 1.21 -13.48 1.37
C LEU A 62 0.37 -14.68 1.80
N PHE A 63 0.96 -15.87 1.76
CA PHE A 63 0.32 -17.09 2.21
C PHE A 63 0.53 -17.28 3.71
N SER A 64 -0.53 -17.66 4.41
CA SER A 64 -0.48 -17.99 5.83
C SER A 64 -0.99 -19.41 6.04
N ALA A 65 -0.35 -20.18 6.91
CA ALA A 65 -0.84 -21.49 7.31
C ALA A 65 -2.20 -21.44 8.04
N MET A 66 -2.62 -20.24 8.49
CA MET A 66 -3.84 -20.03 9.26
C MET A 66 -5.05 -19.62 8.42
N GLN A 67 -4.88 -19.34 7.11
CA GLN A 67 -5.98 -18.95 6.21
C GLN A 67 -5.91 -19.73 4.90
N GLU A 68 -7.07 -20.15 4.39
CA GLU A 68 -7.17 -20.85 3.10
C GLU A 68 -6.84 -19.92 1.90
N GLN A 69 -7.16 -18.63 2.03
CA GLN A 69 -6.88 -17.63 1.01
C GLN A 69 -5.67 -16.78 1.40
N PRO A 70 -4.77 -16.45 0.45
CA PRO A 70 -3.66 -15.53 0.72
C PRO A 70 -4.19 -14.13 1.07
N PHE A 71 -3.40 -13.38 1.82
CA PHE A 71 -3.57 -11.93 1.87
C PHE A 71 -3.09 -11.35 0.55
N ARG A 72 -3.83 -10.39 0.02
CA ARG A 72 -3.55 -9.76 -1.27
C ARG A 72 -3.31 -8.27 -1.07
N LEU A 73 -2.20 -7.79 -1.61
CA LEU A 73 -1.89 -6.38 -1.77
C LEU A 73 -1.82 -6.08 -3.27
N GLN A 74 -2.80 -5.38 -3.79
CA GLN A 74 -2.78 -4.88 -5.16
C GLN A 74 -1.98 -3.57 -5.19
N VAL A 75 -0.93 -3.54 -5.99
CA VAL A 75 -0.07 -2.38 -6.19
C VAL A 75 -0.54 -1.62 -7.41
N HIS A 76 -1.00 -0.39 -7.20
CA HIS A 76 -1.21 0.58 -8.25
C HIS A 76 -0.09 1.62 -8.18
N GLU A 77 0.14 2.33 -9.28
CA GLU A 77 1.21 3.34 -9.34
C GLU A 77 1.05 4.40 -8.25
N ALA A 78 -0.18 4.84 -7.96
CA ALA A 78 -0.47 5.91 -6.99
C ALA A 78 -1.02 5.42 -5.64
N PHE A 79 -1.46 4.17 -5.51
CA PHE A 79 -2.02 3.67 -4.26
C PHE A 79 -1.86 2.17 -4.11
N LEU A 80 -2.07 1.71 -2.89
CA LEU A 80 -2.12 0.30 -2.55
C LEU A 80 -3.55 -0.08 -2.20
N GLU A 81 -4.03 -1.20 -2.71
CA GLU A 81 -5.35 -1.73 -2.40
C GLU A 81 -5.25 -3.07 -1.69
N LEU A 82 -5.97 -3.16 -0.57
CA LEU A 82 -6.04 -4.31 0.32
C LEU A 82 -7.47 -4.82 0.35
N ASP A 83 -7.66 -6.11 0.58
CA ASP A 83 -8.99 -6.74 0.65
C ASP A 83 -9.82 -6.28 1.87
N GLY A 84 -9.26 -5.45 2.75
CA GLY A 84 -10.00 -4.80 3.85
C GLY A 84 -10.27 -5.71 5.06
N LYS A 85 -9.51 -6.80 5.21
CA LYS A 85 -9.59 -7.66 6.40
C LYS A 85 -9.11 -6.88 7.64
N VAL A 86 -9.78 -7.09 8.78
CA VAL A 86 -9.48 -6.41 10.07
C VAL A 86 -8.03 -6.66 10.53
N HIS A 87 -7.45 -7.82 10.19
CA HIS A 87 -6.05 -8.16 10.42
C HIS A 87 -5.37 -8.50 9.10
N ASP A 88 -4.91 -7.48 8.38
CA ASP A 88 -4.11 -7.64 7.17
C ASP A 88 -2.62 -7.41 7.48
N PRO A 89 -1.74 -8.43 7.38
CA PRO A 89 -0.32 -8.29 7.65
C PRO A 89 0.37 -7.26 6.76
N PHE A 90 -0.10 -7.06 5.53
CA PHE A 90 0.43 -6.00 4.66
C PHE A 90 0.13 -4.63 5.23
N MET A 91 -1.03 -4.47 5.87
CA MET A 91 -1.36 -3.20 6.51
C MET A 91 -0.42 -2.87 7.67
N GLU A 92 -0.12 -3.86 8.51
CA GLU A 92 0.86 -3.72 9.59
C GLU A 92 2.25 -3.37 9.05
N TRP A 93 2.68 -4.04 7.98
CA TRP A 93 3.93 -3.77 7.30
C TRP A 93 3.98 -2.35 6.72
N ILE A 94 2.96 -1.93 5.96
CA ILE A 94 2.88 -0.59 5.34
C ILE A 94 2.95 0.48 6.42
N MET A 95 2.22 0.31 7.53
CA MET A 95 2.24 1.26 8.66
C MET A 95 3.61 1.38 9.35
N ARG A 96 4.42 0.31 9.35
CA ARG A 96 5.78 0.35 9.88
C ARG A 96 6.78 0.94 8.89
N ARG A 97 6.56 0.72 7.59
CA ARG A 97 7.48 1.11 6.50
C ARG A 97 7.33 2.57 6.11
N PHE A 98 6.10 3.09 6.08
CA PHE A 98 5.77 4.43 5.60
C PHE A 98 5.17 5.27 6.73
N ARG A 99 5.59 6.53 6.83
CA ARG A 99 5.15 7.44 7.92
C ARG A 99 3.87 8.20 7.59
N CYS A 100 3.70 8.59 6.33
CA CYS A 100 2.63 9.45 5.87
C CYS A 100 1.69 8.65 4.98
N LEU A 101 0.74 7.97 5.62
CA LEU A 101 -0.24 7.10 4.98
C LEU A 101 -1.66 7.57 5.26
N ILE A 102 -2.49 7.63 4.23
CA ILE A 102 -3.91 7.97 4.34
C ILE A 102 -4.72 6.77 3.84
N LYS A 103 -5.68 6.34 4.66
CA LYS A 103 -6.53 5.18 4.39
C LYS A 103 -7.90 5.70 3.94
N VAL A 104 -8.42 5.17 2.84
CA VAL A 104 -9.73 5.52 2.26
C VAL A 104 -10.55 4.25 2.03
#